data_AF-A0A1C4KI83-F1
#
_entry.id   AF-A0A1C4KI83-F1
#
_cell.length_a   1.000
_cell.length_b   1.000
_cell.length_c   1.000
_cell.angle_alpha   90.00
_cell.angle_beta   90.00
_cell.angle_gamma   90.00
#
_symmetry.space_group_name_H-M   'P 1'
#
loop_
_entity.id
_entity.type
_entity.pdbx_description
1 polymer ?
#
loop_
_entity_poly.entity_id
_entity_poly.type
_entity_poly.pdbx_seq_one_letter_code
_entity_poly.pdbx_strand_id
1 'polypeptide(L)' 'MHKPTTPTLLTKAELKEWLKVSDFWVRDRLENDPEFVRRCVIDLAPAGSSKRTLRYHLGNTADYLGFPAESVPAAA' A
#
# COMPACT_ATOMS: atom_id res chain seq x y z
N MET A 1 -17.91 13.29 -13.77
CA MET A 1 -17.27 14.00 -12.64
C MET A 1 -16.10 13.14 -12.15
N HIS A 2 -14.92 13.27 -12.77
CA HIS A 2 -13.72 12.61 -12.26
C HIS A 2 -13.21 13.44 -11.08
N LYS A 3 -13.60 13.09 -9.85
CA LYS A 3 -12.91 13.61 -8.68
C LYS A 3 -11.44 13.18 -8.82
N PRO A 4 -10.46 14.08 -8.65
CA PRO A 4 -9.09 13.65 -8.48
C PRO A 4 -9.06 12.83 -7.19
N THR A 5 -9.12 11.50 -7.32
CA THR A 5 -8.98 10.61 -6.17
C THR A 5 -7.54 10.73 -5.73
N THR A 6 -7.29 11.62 -4.77
CA THR A 6 -5.98 11.76 -4.16
C THR A 6 -5.50 10.36 -3.75
N PRO A 7 -4.30 9.93 -4.18
CA PRO A 7 -3.84 8.58 -3.90
C PRO A 7 -3.77 8.39 -2.38
N THR A 8 -4.57 7.45 -1.86
CA THR A 8 -4.62 7.15 -0.43
C THR A 8 -3.42 6.29 -0.06
N LEU A 9 -2.53 6.86 0.76
CA LEU A 9 -1.28 6.23 1.15
C LEU A 9 -1.35 5.71 2.58
N LEU A 10 -1.55 4.40 2.70
CA LEU A 10 -1.63 3.69 3.97
C LEU A 10 -0.24 3.53 4.58
N THR A 11 -0.16 3.60 5.90
CA THR A 11 0.95 3.05 6.66
C THR A 11 0.90 1.53 6.70
N LYS A 12 1.99 0.89 7.13
CA LYS A 12 2.02 -0.57 7.34
C LYS A 12 0.92 -1.04 8.31
N ALA A 13 0.63 -0.25 9.35
CA ALA A 13 -0.40 -0.58 10.32
C ALA A 13 -1.80 -0.54 9.69
N GLU A 14 -2.12 0.52 8.95
CA GLU A 14 -3.40 0.66 8.25
C GLU A 14 -3.60 -0.43 7.19
N LEU A 15 -2.54 -0.75 6.41
CA LEU A 15 -2.58 -1.85 5.44
C LEU A 15 -2.96 -3.18 6.12
N LYS A 16 -2.30 -3.49 7.24
CA LYS A 16 -2.56 -4.72 8.00
C LYS A 16 -3.98 -4.75 8.56
N GLU A 17 -4.44 -3.62 9.08
CA GLU A 17 -5.78 -3.51 9.65
C GLU A 17 -6.87 -3.67 8.59
N TRP A 18 -6.64 -3.12 7.39
CA TRP A 18 -7.56 -3.25 6.26
C TRP A 18 -7.56 -4.67 5.69
N LEU A 19 -6.40 -5.22 5.35
CA LEU A 19 -6.28 -6.57 4.77
C LEU A 19 -6.47 -7.69 5.80
N LYS A 20 -6.53 -7.37 7.10
CA LYS A 20 -6.55 -8.32 8.22
C LYS A 20 -5.38 -9.32 8.16
N VAL A 21 -4.19 -8.82 7.82
CA VAL A 21 -2.97 -9.64 7.68
C VAL A 21 -1.93 -9.37 8.77
N SER A 22 -1.05 -10.33 8.97
CA SER A 22 0.06 -10.26 9.92
C SER A 22 1.26 -9.46 9.38
N ASP A 23 2.16 -9.07 10.28
CA ASP A 23 3.42 -8.41 9.90
C ASP A 23 4.28 -9.26 8.97
N PHE A 24 4.28 -10.57 9.22
CA PHE A 24 4.97 -11.57 8.41
C PHE A 24 4.53 -11.53 6.95
N TRP A 25 3.22 -11.42 6.69
CA TRP A 25 2.68 -11.35 5.32
C TRP A 25 3.24 -10.14 4.57
N VAL A 26 3.29 -8.98 5.24
CA VAL A 26 3.85 -7.76 4.63
C VAL A 26 5.34 -7.93 4.36
N ARG A 27 6.08 -8.51 5.31
CA ARG A 27 7.53 -8.75 5.14
C ARG A 27 7.80 -9.70 3.98
N ASP A 28 7.08 -10.82 3.93
CA ASP A 28 7.16 -11.79 2.83
C ASP A 28 6.92 -11.14 1.46
N ARG A 29 5.90 -10.28 1.33
CA ARG A 29 5.65 -9.54 0.08
C ARG A 29 6.76 -8.58 -0.29
N LEU A 30 7.33 -7.87 0.69
CA LEU A 30 8.45 -6.97 0.44
C LEU A 30 9.73 -7.71 0.02
N GLU A 31 9.90 -8.95 0.48
CA GLU A 31 11.09 -9.77 0.21
C GLU A 31 10.95 -10.61 -1.07
N ASN A 32 9.78 -11.19 -1.31
CA ASN A 32 9.55 -12.21 -2.34
C ASN A 32 8.67 -11.73 -3.51
N ASP A 33 8.03 -10.57 -3.42
CA ASP A 33 7.08 -10.09 -4.44
C ASP A 33 7.45 -8.70 -5.00
N PRO A 34 8.41 -8.63 -5.96
CA PRO A 34 8.90 -7.36 -6.49
C PRO A 34 7.84 -6.56 -7.25
N GLU A 35 6.84 -7.21 -7.86
CA GLU A 35 5.74 -6.51 -8.54
C GLU A 35 4.82 -5.82 -7.55
N PHE A 36 4.55 -6.43 -6.38
CA PHE A 36 3.84 -5.77 -5.30
C PHE A 36 4.62 -4.53 -4.82
N VAL A 37 5.94 -4.65 -4.64
CA VAL A 37 6.77 -3.50 -4.26
C VAL A 37 6.69 -2.39 -5.32
N ARG A 38 6.80 -2.75 -6.60
CA ARG A 38 6.79 -1.78 -7.72
C ARG A 38 5.46 -1.05 -7.87
N ARG A 39 4.33 -1.76 -7.70
CA ARG A 39 2.99 -1.20 -7.94
C ARG A 39 2.35 -0.59 -6.69
N CYS A 40 2.59 -1.20 -5.53
CA CYS A 40 1.83 -0.92 -4.32
C CYS A 40 2.65 -0.14 -3.28
N VAL A 41 3.98 -0.16 -3.32
CA VAL A 41 4.82 0.45 -2.28
C VAL A 41 5.46 1.75 -2.78
N ILE A 42 5.43 2.76 -1.93
CA ILE A 42 6.05 4.06 -2.17
C ILE A 42 7.02 4.35 -1.02
N ASP A 43 8.29 4.60 -1.33
CA ASP A 43 9.24 5.10 -0.35
C ASP A 43 9.23 6.63 -0.36
N LEU A 44 8.79 7.22 0.75
CA LEU A 44 8.79 8.68 0.96
C LEU A 44 10.08 9.17 1.62
N ALA A 45 11.05 8.28 1.87
CA ALA A 45 12.32 8.70 2.44
C ALA A 45 13.09 9.61 1.46
N PRO A 46 13.68 10.71 1.95
CA PRO A 46 14.54 11.54 1.11
C PRO A 46 15.79 10.77 0.68
N ALA A 47 16.28 11.07 -0.52
CA ALA A 47 17.47 10.44 -1.07
C ALA A 47 18.67 10.60 -0.11
N GLY A 48 19.29 9.47 0.24
CA GLY A 48 20.41 9.43 1.20
C GLY A 48 20.02 9.18 2.66
N SER A 49 18.73 9.04 2.97
CA SER A 49 18.29 8.67 4.32
C SER A 49 18.44 7.18 4.58
N SER A 50 19.05 6.80 5.70
CA SER A 50 19.17 5.40 6.13
C SER A 50 17.84 4.80 6.60
N LYS A 51 16.80 5.63 6.82
CA LYS A 51 15.47 5.18 7.25
C LYS A 51 14.48 5.25 6.08
N ARG A 52 13.96 4.09 5.68
CA ARG A 52 12.89 3.97 4.68
C ARG A 52 11.55 4.42 5.30
N THR A 53 10.77 5.18 4.54
CA THR A 53 9.44 5.64 4.96
C THR A 53 8.42 5.07 3.97
N LEU A 54 8.16 3.78 4.13
CA LEU A 54 7.29 3.04 3.23
C LEU A 54 5.82 3.37 3.48
N ARG A 55 5.11 3.72 2.40
CA ARG A 55 3.66 3.83 2.32
C ARG A 55 3.12 2.86 1.28
N TYR A 56 1.85 2.50 1.42
CA TYR A 56 1.18 1.55 0.53
C TYR A 56 0.01 2.24 -0.16
N HIS A 57 -0.02 2.18 -1.48
CA HIS A 57 -1.06 2.78 -2.28
C HIS A 57 -2.33 1.92 -2.20
N LEU A 58 -3.38 2.44 -1.57
CA LEU A 58 -4.62 1.70 -1.30
C LEU A 58 -5.26 1.18 -2.61
N GLY A 59 -5.44 2.06 -3.59
CA GLY A 59 -6.05 1.70 -4.89
C GLY A 59 -5.26 0.62 -5.64
N ASN A 60 -3.96 0.83 -5.87
CA ASN A 60 -3.10 -0.17 -6.51
C ASN A 60 -3.02 -1.48 -5.73
N THR A 61 -3.05 -1.44 -4.39
CA THR A 61 -3.05 -2.66 -3.58
C THR A 61 -4.35 -3.43 -3.77
N ALA A 62 -5.49 -2.73 -3.79
CA ALA A 62 -6.79 -3.34 -4.06
C ALA A 62 -6.84 -3.95 -5.46
N ASP A 63 -6.41 -3.20 -6.48
CA ASP A 63 -6.29 -3.66 -7.87
C ASP A 63 -5.38 -4.91 -7.98
N TYR A 64 -4.20 -4.86 -7.37
CA TYR A 64 -3.23 -5.95 -7.40
C TYR A 64 -3.75 -7.24 -6.75
N LEU A 65 -4.46 -7.11 -5.61
CA LEU A 65 -5.02 -8.23 -4.88
C LEU A 65 -6.41 -8.67 -5.41
N GLY A 66 -6.98 -7.93 -6.38
CA GLY A 66 -8.29 -8.21 -6.95
C GLY A 66 -9.47 -7.85 -6.04
N PHE A 67 -9.31 -6.92 -5.11
CA PHE A 67 -10.44 -6.40 -4.32
C PHE A 67 -11.35 -5.55 -5.20
N PRO A 68 -12.68 -5.72 -5.08
CA PRO A 68 -13.62 -4.85 -5.76
C PRO A 68 -13.54 -3.43 -5.17
N ALA A 69 -13.77 -2.41 -5.99
CA ALA A 69 -13.66 -1.01 -5.59
C ALA A 69 -14.55 -0.63 -4.38
N GLU A 70 -15.65 -1.35 -4.18
CA GLU A 70 -16.56 -1.21 -3.03
C GLU A 70 -15.96 -1.66 -1.69
N SER A 71 -14.96 -2.54 -1.71
CA SER A 71 -14.25 -3.03 -0.52
C SER A 71 -13.07 -2.14 -0.12
N VAL A 72 -12.80 -1.11 -0.91
CA VAL A 72 -11.74 -0.15 -0.65
C VAL A 72 -12.29 0.91 0.31
N PRO A 73 -11.71 1.08 1.51
CA PRO A 73 -12.17 2.10 2.43
C PRO A 73 -12.10 3.47 1.74
N ALA A 74 -13.20 4.22 1.79
CA ALA A 74 -13.24 5.56 1.25
C ALA A 74 -12.18 6.39 1.98
N ALA A 75 -11.24 6.94 1.22
CA ALA A 75 -10.28 7.89 1.75
C ALA A 75 -11.04 9.07 2.34
N ALA A 76 -10.94 9.25 3.65
CA ALA A 76 -11.54 10.37 4.38
C ALA A 76 -10.84 11.69 4.06
#